data_AF-A0A7L3BTF6-F1
#
_entry.id   AF-A0A7L3BTF6-F1
#
_cell.length_a   1.000
_cell.length_b   1.000
_cell.length_c   1.000
_cell.angle_alpha   90.00
_cell.angle_beta   90.00
_cell.angle_gamma   90.00
#
_symmetry.space_group_name_H-M   'P 1'
#
loop_
_entity.id
_entity.type
_entity.pdbx_description
1 polymer ?
#
loop_
_entity_poly.entity_id
_entity_poly.type
_entity_poly.pdbx_seq_one_letter_code
_entity_poly.pdbx_strand_id
1 'polypeptide(L)'
;FLGFFPGDKELEPLKYAKVAAAAHVSRQKVESCIQGTTSLLSYCLGKGKNVALVLKDIGVLLIEAKKVHMKFYYDFLEKLSGKENLEKAVFEVPQLPDMMVSRVVPVASLSFSGRVIIFP
;
A
#
# COMPACT_ATOMS: atom_id res chain seq x y z
N PHE A 1 -14.59 -10.45 10.85
CA PHE A 1 -13.41 -10.99 10.15
C PHE A 1 -12.40 -11.42 11.22
N LEU A 2 -12.36 -12.72 11.52
CA LEU A 2 -11.33 -13.33 12.35
C LEU A 2 -10.42 -14.09 11.40
N GLY A 3 -9.24 -13.54 11.13
CA GLY A 3 -8.17 -14.22 10.38
C GLY A 3 -6.95 -14.30 11.30
N PHE A 4 -6.52 -15.52 11.62
CA PHE A 4 -5.33 -15.79 12.42
C PHE A 4 -4.09 -15.44 11.57
N PHE A 5 -3.37 -14.40 11.97
CA PHE A 5 -2.06 -14.07 11.40
C PHE A 5 -0.98 -14.82 12.20
N PRO A 6 -0.01 -15.49 11.56
CA PRO A 6 1.11 -16.07 12.30
C PRO A 6 1.99 -14.92 12.82
N GLY A 7 2.02 -14.80 14.15
CA GLY A 7 2.65 -13.70 14.88
C GLY A 7 1.61 -13.02 15.77
N ASP A 8 1.63 -13.33 17.07
CA ASP A 8 0.67 -12.94 18.13
C ASP A 8 0.62 -11.42 18.40
N LYS A 9 0.43 -10.60 17.36
CA LYS A 9 0.06 -9.20 17.50
C LYS A 9 -1.42 -9.09 17.20
N GLU A 10 -2.20 -8.90 18.26
CA GLU A 10 -3.60 -8.53 18.13
C GLU A 10 -3.68 -7.23 17.32
N LEU A 11 -4.22 -7.33 16.10
CA LEU A 11 -4.41 -6.16 15.26
C LEU A 11 -5.61 -5.38 15.80
N GLU A 12 -5.40 -4.13 16.21
CA GLU A 12 -6.52 -3.27 16.61
C GLU A 12 -7.56 -3.22 15.48
N PRO A 13 -8.86 -3.40 15.79
CA PRO A 13 -9.91 -3.23 14.81
C PRO A 13 -9.87 -1.84 14.19
N LEU A 14 -10.03 -1.77 12.86
CA LEU A 14 -10.07 -0.49 12.18
C LEU A 14 -11.24 0.36 12.69
N LYS A 15 -10.92 1.58 13.15
CA LYS A 15 -11.91 2.54 13.67
C LYS A 15 -12.59 3.25 12.49
N TYR A 16 -13.52 2.56 11.82
CA TYR A 16 -14.22 3.07 10.61
C TYR A 16 -14.79 4.48 10.77
N ALA A 17 -15.35 4.81 11.94
CA ALA A 17 -15.88 6.14 12.22
C ALA A 17 -14.79 7.23 12.19
N LYS A 18 -13.59 6.94 12.71
CA LYS A 18 -12.46 7.87 12.70
C LYS A 18 -11.96 8.10 11.28
N VAL A 19 -11.85 7.03 10.49
CA VAL A 19 -11.47 7.13 9.07
C VAL A 19 -12.51 7.90 8.27
N ALA A 20 -13.79 7.62 8.49
CA ALA A 20 -14.91 8.30 7.83
C ALA A 20 -14.90 9.81 8.12
N ALA A 21 -14.67 10.19 9.38
CA ALA A 21 -14.54 11.59 9.78
C ALA A 21 -13.34 12.26 9.11
N ALA A 22 -12.17 11.62 9.12
CA ALA A 22 -10.95 12.17 8.50
C ALA A 22 -11.04 12.29 6.97
N ALA A 23 -11.74 11.37 6.32
CA ALA A 23 -11.95 11.36 4.88
C ALA A 23 -13.20 12.15 4.43
N HIS A 24 -13.96 12.73 5.36
CA HIS A 24 -15.22 13.43 5.08
C HIS A 24 -16.22 12.61 4.26
N VAL A 25 -16.35 11.32 4.57
CA VAL A 25 -17.30 10.39 3.91
C VAL A 25 -18.13 9.63 4.94
N SER A 26 -19.19 8.94 4.49
CA SER A 26 -19.98 8.10 5.39
C SER A 26 -19.19 6.88 5.85
N ARG A 27 -19.50 6.41 7.06
CA ARG A 27 -18.95 5.15 7.60
C ARG A 27 -19.19 3.98 6.66
N GLN A 28 -20.39 3.87 6.09
CA GLN A 28 -20.75 2.84 5.12
C GLN A 28 -19.83 2.88 3.89
N LYS A 29 -19.51 4.07 3.37
CA LYS A 29 -18.61 4.22 2.22
C LYS A 29 -17.20 3.73 2.54
N VAL A 30 -16.69 4.02 3.74
CA VAL A 30 -15.40 3.47 4.20
C VAL A 30 -15.45 1.96 4.31
N GLU A 31 -16.48 1.41 4.96
CA GLU A 31 -16.64 -0.04 5.13
C GLU A 31 -16.71 -0.76 3.79
N SER A 32 -17.55 -0.31 2.86
CA SER A 32 -17.68 -0.90 1.53
C SER A 32 -16.39 -0.79 0.72
N CYS A 33 -15.67 0.34 0.80
CA CYS A 33 -14.39 0.51 0.11
C CYS A 33 -13.33 -0.49 0.62
N ILE A 34 -13.20 -0.59 1.94
CA ILE A 34 -12.19 -1.44 2.57
C ILE A 34 -12.52 -2.91 2.32
N GLN A 35 -13.78 -3.31 2.48
CA GLN A 35 -14.22 -4.67 2.17
C GLN A 35 -14.01 -4.99 0.69
N GLY A 36 -14.46 -4.12 -0.23
CA GLY A 36 -14.34 -4.34 -1.67
C GLY A 36 -12.89 -4.50 -2.12
N THR A 37 -12.00 -3.61 -1.67
CA THR A 37 -10.56 -3.67 -1.99
C THR A 37 -9.92 -4.93 -1.40
N THR A 38 -10.18 -5.24 -0.13
CA THR A 38 -9.60 -6.41 0.55
C THR A 38 -10.09 -7.71 -0.08
N SER A 39 -11.37 -7.80 -0.42
CA SER A 39 -11.95 -8.96 -1.12
C SER A 39 -11.33 -9.15 -2.51
N LEU A 40 -11.16 -8.08 -3.29
CA LEU A 40 -10.53 -8.15 -4.61
C LEU A 40 -9.05 -8.57 -4.50
N LEU A 41 -8.32 -8.00 -3.54
CA LEU A 41 -6.93 -8.37 -3.28
C LEU A 41 -6.84 -9.86 -2.88
N SER A 42 -7.65 -10.29 -1.91
CA SER A 42 -7.71 -11.69 -1.47
C SER A 42 -8.03 -12.64 -2.61
N TYR A 43 -8.99 -12.30 -3.48
CA TYR A 43 -9.32 -13.08 -4.66
C TYR A 43 -8.12 -13.20 -5.63
N CYS A 44 -7.42 -12.11 -5.90
CA CYS A 44 -6.24 -12.14 -6.79
C CYS A 44 -5.11 -12.99 -6.20
N LEU A 45 -4.85 -12.86 -4.90
CA LEU A 45 -3.84 -13.63 -4.18
C LEU A 45 -4.17 -15.13 -4.16
N GLY A 46 -5.43 -15.49 -3.88
CA GLY A 46 -5.88 -16.88 -3.91
C GLY A 46 -5.80 -17.54 -5.30
N LYS A 47 -5.73 -16.74 -6.37
CA LYS A 47 -5.50 -17.20 -7.74
C LYS A 47 -4.03 -17.12 -8.18
N GLY A 48 -3.11 -16.74 -7.29
CA GLY A 48 -1.69 -16.61 -7.60
C GLY A 48 -1.37 -15.54 -8.64
N LYS A 49 -2.24 -14.55 -8.83
CA LYS A 49 -2.02 -13.45 -9.78
C LYS A 49 -1.03 -12.45 -9.16
N ASN A 50 -0.13 -11.88 -9.96
CA ASN A 50 0.63 -10.75 -9.47
C ASN A 50 -0.27 -9.52 -9.43
N VAL A 51 -0.11 -8.70 -8.39
CA VAL A 51 -0.96 -7.55 -8.11
C VAL A 51 -0.09 -6.34 -7.84
N ALA A 52 -0.42 -5.21 -8.47
CA ALA A 52 0.03 -3.90 -8.04
C ALA A 52 -1.12 -3.19 -7.31
N LEU A 53 -1.00 -3.02 -6.00
CA LEU A 53 -1.95 -2.24 -5.20
C LEU A 53 -1.42 -0.82 -5.03
N VAL A 54 -2.10 0.14 -5.62
CA VAL A 54 -1.77 1.56 -5.54
C VAL A 54 -2.44 2.16 -4.31
N LEU A 55 -1.63 2.72 -3.44
CA LEU A 55 -2.02 3.57 -2.32
C LEU A 55 -1.69 5.00 -2.72
N LYS A 56 -2.69 5.74 -3.23
CA LYS A 56 -2.53 6.99 -4.00
C LYS A 56 -1.54 8.00 -3.42
N ASP A 57 -1.46 8.14 -2.10
CA ASP A 57 -0.61 9.12 -1.43
C ASP A 57 0.60 8.52 -0.71
N ILE A 58 0.81 7.21 -0.84
CA ILE A 58 1.84 6.47 -0.11
C ILE A 58 2.81 5.80 -1.10
N GLY A 59 2.29 5.06 -2.07
CA GLY A 59 3.11 4.26 -2.98
C GLY A 59 2.37 3.10 -3.61
N VAL A 60 3.11 2.08 -4.04
CA VAL A 60 2.61 0.88 -4.69
C VAL A 60 3.13 -0.35 -3.98
N LEU A 61 2.21 -1.20 -3.53
CA LEU A 61 2.52 -2.52 -3.00
C LEU A 61 2.48 -3.54 -4.15
N LEU A 62 3.65 -4.06 -4.53
CA LEU A 62 3.82 -5.06 -5.57
C LEU A 62 3.83 -6.44 -4.92
N ILE A 63 2.98 -7.34 -5.41
CA ILE A 63 2.92 -8.73 -4.97
C ILE A 63 3.15 -9.60 -6.19
N GLU A 64 4.36 -10.15 -6.32
CA GLU A 64 4.79 -10.89 -7.51
C GLU A 64 5.56 -12.15 -7.11
N ALA A 65 5.31 -13.28 -7.78
CA ALA A 65 6.04 -14.53 -7.54
C ALA A 65 6.12 -14.91 -6.04
N LYS A 66 5.04 -14.67 -5.28
CA LYS A 66 4.92 -14.87 -3.83
C LYS A 66 5.82 -13.96 -2.97
N LYS A 67 6.43 -12.93 -3.55
CA LYS A 67 7.15 -11.87 -2.85
C LYS A 67 6.29 -10.61 -2.76
N VAL A 68 6.53 -9.82 -1.73
CA VAL A 68 5.85 -8.54 -1.50
C VAL A 68 6.92 -7.45 -1.43
N HIS A 69 6.78 -6.41 -2.25
CA HIS A 69 7.68 -5.28 -2.30
C HIS A 69 6.88 -3.98 -2.23
N MET A 70 7.25 -3.09 -1.31
CA MET A 70 6.66 -1.76 -1.24
C MET A 70 7.56 -0.76 -1.98
N LYS A 71 6.95 0.02 -2.87
CA LYS A 71 7.58 1.16 -3.56
C LYS A 71 6.91 2.44 -3.07
N PHE A 72 7.61 3.27 -2.32
CA PHE A 72 7.07 4.51 -1.76
C PHE A 72 7.24 5.70 -2.71
N TYR A 73 6.29 6.62 -2.70
CA TYR A 73 6.50 7.91 -3.34
C TYR A 73 7.50 8.75 -2.54
N TYR A 74 8.40 9.44 -3.24
CA TYR A 74 9.41 10.28 -2.61
C TYR A 74 8.77 11.33 -1.69
N ASP A 75 7.74 12.02 -2.17
CA ASP A 75 7.05 13.08 -1.43
C ASP A 75 6.32 12.55 -0.18
N PHE A 76 5.92 11.27 -0.18
CA PHE A 76 5.39 10.63 1.01
C PHE A 76 6.49 10.42 2.07
N LEU A 77 7.63 9.86 1.68
CA LEU A 77 8.76 9.65 2.60
C LEU A 77 9.32 10.96 3.13
N GLU A 78 9.39 11.98 2.28
CA GLU A 78 9.84 13.33 2.66
C GLU A 78 8.89 13.94 3.70
N LYS A 79 7.57 13.84 3.51
CA LYS A 79 6.59 14.30 4.50
C LYS A 79 6.67 13.54 5.82
N LEU A 80 6.97 12.24 5.77
CA LEU A 80 7.00 11.37 6.94
C LEU A 80 8.26 11.60 7.79
N SER A 81 9.42 11.75 7.13
CA SER A 81 10.74 11.75 7.80
C SER A 81 11.41 13.12 7.82
N GLY A 82 10.98 14.05 6.97
CA GLY A 82 11.68 15.30 6.70
C GLY A 82 12.78 15.11 5.66
N LYS A 83 13.00 16.14 4.84
CA LYS A 83 13.94 16.10 3.71
C LYS A 83 15.36 15.72 4.11
N GLU A 84 15.92 16.38 5.12
CA GLU A 84 17.31 16.15 5.56
C GLU A 84 17.52 14.70 6.05
N ASN A 85 16.56 14.17 6.80
CA ASN A 85 16.62 12.79 7.28
C ASN A 85 16.49 11.79 6.13
N LEU A 86 15.62 12.07 5.15
CA LEU A 86 15.48 11.23 3.98
C LEU A 86 16.76 11.22 3.13
N GLU A 87 17.35 12.38 2.87
CA GLU A 87 18.61 12.49 2.12
C GLU A 87 19.75 11.75 2.82
N LYS A 88 19.84 11.89 4.15
CA LYS A 88 20.81 11.13 4.95
C LYS A 88 20.57 9.62 4.85
N ALA A 89 19.32 9.17 4.95
CA ALA A 89 18.97 7.75 4.84
C ALA A 89 19.27 7.19 3.44
N VAL A 90 19.08 7.97 2.38
CA VAL A 90 19.46 7.58 1.01
C VAL A 90 20.97 7.38 0.89
N PHE A 91 21.77 8.20 1.58
CA PHE A 91 23.22 8.05 1.61
C PHE A 91 23.68 6.83 2.43
N GLU A 92 23.06 6.60 3.60
CA GLU A 92 23.44 5.52 4.51
C GLU A 92 22.90 4.14 4.10
N VAL A 93 21.80 4.09 3.34
CA VAL A 93 21.13 2.86 2.92
C VAL A 93 21.08 2.78 1.38
N PRO A 94 22.08 2.17 0.74
CA PRO A 94 22.18 2.09 -0.72
C PRO A 94 21.00 1.42 -1.42
N GLN A 95 20.21 0.62 -0.70
CA GLN A 95 19.03 -0.08 -1.22
C GLN A 95 17.75 0.77 -1.14
N LEU A 96 17.76 1.90 -0.41
CA LEU A 96 16.60 2.75 -0.23
C LEU A 96 16.07 3.32 -1.56
N PRO A 97 16.91 3.78 -2.52
CA PRO A 97 16.43 4.24 -3.82
C PRO A 97 15.61 3.19 -4.57
N ASP A 98 15.94 1.90 -4.44
CA ASP A 98 15.15 0.82 -5.05
C ASP A 98 13.77 0.66 -4.41
N MET A 99 13.55 1.18 -3.20
CA MET A 99 12.25 1.20 -2.55
C MET A 99 11.44 2.46 -2.88
N MET A 100 11.99 3.38 -3.67
CA MET A 100 11.34 4.63 -4.05
C MET A 100 10.80 4.55 -5.47
N VAL A 101 9.73 5.29 -5.74
CA VAL A 101 9.15 5.41 -7.08
C VAL A 101 8.63 6.81 -7.32
N SER A 102 8.79 7.29 -8.55
CA SER A 102 8.22 8.56 -8.96
C SER A 102 6.75 8.40 -9.36
N ARG A 103 5.90 9.38 -9.02
CA ARG A 103 4.47 9.38 -9.35
C ARG A 103 4.18 9.38 -10.86
N VAL A 104 5.13 9.87 -11.67
CA VAL A 104 5.01 9.89 -13.13
C VAL A 104 5.31 8.54 -13.79
N VAL A 105 5.85 7.57 -13.05
CA VAL A 105 6.08 6.23 -13.58
C VAL A 105 4.74 5.50 -13.72
N PRO A 106 4.38 4.97 -14.90
CA PRO A 106 3.18 4.18 -15.06
C PRO A 106 3.19 2.97 -14.13
N VAL A 107 2.13 2.77 -13.34
CA VAL A 107 2.07 1.62 -12.41
C VAL A 107 2.21 0.29 -13.16
N ALA A 108 1.70 0.23 -14.40
CA ALA A 108 1.84 -0.94 -15.26
C ALA A 108 3.29 -1.29 -15.60
N SER A 109 4.23 -0.34 -15.56
CA SER A 109 5.66 -0.62 -15.80
C SER A 109 6.39 -1.09 -14.54
N LEU A 110 5.75 -1.03 -13.36
CA LEU A 110 6.34 -1.46 -12.09
C LEU A 110 6.10 -2.94 -11.78
N SER A 111 5.24 -3.60 -12.55
CA SER A 111 4.87 -5.01 -12.34
C SER A 111 4.97 -5.81 -13.63
N PHE A 112 5.43 -7.05 -13.53
CA PHE A 112 5.47 -8.00 -14.64
C PHE A 112 4.08 -8.64 -14.96
N SER A 113 2.98 -8.23 -14.29
CA SER A 113 1.65 -8.85 -14.50
C SER A 113 0.42 -7.93 -14.34
N GLY A 114 -0.65 -8.31 -15.04
CA GLY A 114 -1.76 -7.45 -15.49
C GLY A 114 -2.96 -7.20 -14.57
N ARG A 115 -2.76 -6.93 -13.26
CA ARG A 115 -3.84 -6.38 -12.41
C ARG A 115 -3.36 -5.25 -11.51
N VAL A 116 -3.89 -4.07 -11.78
CA VAL A 116 -3.73 -2.88 -10.95
C VAL A 116 -5.00 -2.69 -10.12
N ILE A 117 -4.86 -2.63 -8.81
CA ILE A 117 -5.94 -2.26 -7.87
C ILE A 117 -5.59 -0.88 -7.33
N ILE A 118 -6.52 0.07 -7.42
CA ILE A 118 -6.32 1.42 -6.89
C ILE A 118 -7.19 1.56 -5.65
N PHE A 119 -6.57 1.78 -4.50
CA PHE A 119 -7.29 2.17 -3.31
C PHE A 119 -7.64 3.67 -3.42
N PRO A 120 -8.93 4.02 -3.34
CA PRO A 120 -9.41 5.39 -3.57
C PRO A 120 -9.01 6.37 -2.47
#